data_AF-A0A820RV51-F1
#
_entry.id   AF-A0A820RV51-F1
#
_cell.length_a   1.000
_cell.length_b   1.000
_cell.length_c   1.000
_cell.angle_alpha   90.00
_cell.angle_beta   90.00
_cell.angle_gamma   90.00
#
_symmetry.space_group_name_H-M   'P 1'
#
loop_
_entity.id
_entity.type
_entity.pdbx_description
1 polymer ?
#
loop_
_entity_poly.entity_id
_entity_poly.type
_entity_poly.pdbx_seq_one_letter_code
_entity_poly.pdbx_strand_id
1 'polypeptide(L)'
;ANEAMKIIRKRLHVHPGNNGWRSIGYTLTLLEALTKNCGKIFHLQIAHKDFLKELKGVIGPKNNPPALIQERVLGMIQVEKNIQLKNF
;
A
#
# COMPACT_ATOMS: atom_id res chain seq x y z
N ALA A 1 -13.84 -4.75 -5.09
CA ALA A 1 -12.97 -3.99 -4.17
C ALA A 1 -12.54 -4.83 -2.96
N ASN A 2 -13.47 -5.41 -2.20
CA ASN A 2 -13.16 -6.13 -0.96
C ASN A 2 -12.22 -7.34 -1.15
N GLU A 3 -12.45 -8.21 -2.13
CA GLU A 3 -11.55 -9.35 -2.39
C GLU A 3 -10.16 -8.92 -2.86
N ALA A 4 -10.07 -7.89 -3.69
CA ALA A 4 -8.79 -7.32 -4.10
C ALA A 4 -7.99 -6.80 -2.88
N MET A 5 -8.65 -6.06 -1.99
CA MET A 5 -8.02 -5.54 -0.76
C MET A 5 -7.58 -6.66 0.20
N LYS A 6 -8.38 -7.73 0.35
CA LYS A 6 -7.98 -8.90 1.16
C LYS A 6 -6.70 -9.53 0.64
N ILE A 7 -6.60 -9.74 -0.68
CA ILE A 7 -5.41 -10.34 -1.31
C ILE A 7 -4.19 -9.43 -1.14
N ILE A 8 -4.35 -8.11 -1.33
CA ILE A 8 -3.27 -7.12 -1.17
C ILE A 8 -2.75 -7.15 0.27
N ARG A 9 -3.64 -7.07 1.27
CA ARG A 9 -3.25 -7.13 2.69
C ARG A 9 -2.52 -8.43 3.03
N LYS A 10 -3.03 -9.57 2.53
CA LYS A 10 -2.37 -10.87 2.73
C LYS A 10 -0.95 -10.86 2.18
N ARG A 11 -0.71 -10.28 0.99
CA ARG A 11 0.63 -10.17 0.40
C ARG A 11 1.56 -9.24 1.17
N LEU A 12 1.05 -8.13 1.71
CA LEU A 12 1.85 -7.19 2.51
C LEU A 12 2.29 -7.78 3.85
N HIS A 13 1.49 -8.69 4.43
CA HIS A 13 1.81 -9.36 5.69
C HIS A 13 2.69 -10.61 5.54
N VAL A 14 2.93 -11.11 4.32
CA VAL A 14 3.88 -12.21 4.11
C VAL A 14 5.28 -11.67 4.41
N HIS A 15 5.89 -12.17 5.48
CA HIS A 15 7.26 -11.80 5.86
C HIS A 15 8.19 -11.94 4.66
N PRO A 16 9.02 -10.92 4.38
CA PRO A 16 9.91 -10.99 3.27
C PRO A 16 11.08 -11.93 3.61
N GLY A 17 11.00 -13.19 3.20
CA GLY A 17 12.18 -14.02 2.98
C GLY A 17 13.04 -13.47 1.83
N ASN A 18 14.00 -14.23 1.31
CA ASN A 18 14.97 -13.77 0.30
C ASN A 18 14.37 -13.05 -0.95
N ASN A 19 13.12 -13.35 -1.34
CA ASN A 19 12.42 -12.72 -2.47
C ASN A 19 11.23 -11.83 -2.09
N GLY A 20 11.03 -11.55 -0.81
CA GLY A 20 9.83 -10.88 -0.32
C GLY A 20 9.67 -9.44 -0.75
N TRP A 21 10.78 -8.69 -0.80
CA TRP A 21 10.77 -7.28 -1.25
C TRP A 21 10.34 -7.13 -2.71
N ARG A 22 10.68 -8.10 -3.56
CA ARG A 22 10.23 -8.14 -4.95
C ARG A 22 8.70 -8.32 -5.04
N SER A 23 8.14 -9.24 -4.24
CA SER A 23 6.70 -9.45 -4.14
C SER A 23 5.96 -8.22 -3.60
N ILE A 24 6.52 -7.56 -2.58
CA ILE A 24 6.01 -6.30 -2.04
C ILE A 24 6.05 -5.22 -3.13
N GLY A 25 7.16 -5.08 -3.85
CA GLY A 25 7.29 -4.14 -4.96
C GLY A 25 6.24 -4.32 -6.05
N TYR A 26 5.93 -5.57 -6.44
CA TYR A 26 4.83 -5.84 -7.38
C TYR A 26 3.46 -5.52 -6.81
N THR A 27 3.26 -5.78 -5.51
CA THR A 27 2.00 -5.44 -4.82
C THR A 27 1.78 -3.93 -4.78
N LEU A 28 2.84 -3.14 -4.55
CA LEU A 28 2.79 -1.68 -4.61
C LEU A 28 2.47 -1.18 -6.03
N THR A 29 3.08 -1.78 -7.07
CA THR A 29 2.74 -1.45 -8.47
C THR A 29 1.26 -1.73 -8.79
N LEU A 30 0.74 -2.87 -8.33
CA LEU A 30 -0.68 -3.20 -8.50
C LEU A 30 -1.56 -2.17 -7.79
N LEU A 31 -1.20 -1.78 -6.57
CA LEU A 31 -1.95 -0.81 -5.78
C LEU A 31 -1.91 0.59 -6.43
N GLU A 32 -0.77 1.03 -6.97
CA GLU A 32 -0.65 2.24 -7.79
C GLU A 32 -1.52 2.18 -9.05
N ALA A 33 -1.60 1.02 -9.73
CA ALA A 33 -2.46 0.87 -10.90
C ALA A 33 -3.95 0.94 -10.51
N LEU A 34 -4.34 0.29 -9.41
CA LEU A 34 -5.72 0.31 -8.94
C LEU A 34 -6.15 1.69 -8.45
N THR A 35 -5.27 2.47 -7.80
CA THR A 35 -5.59 3.86 -7.42
C THR A 35 -5.82 4.76 -8.64
N LYS A 36 -5.11 4.53 -9.74
CA LYS A 36 -5.27 5.30 -10.99
C LYS A 36 -6.49 4.87 -11.82
N ASN A 37 -6.92 3.61 -11.71
CA ASN A 37 -7.93 3.03 -12.60
C ASN A 37 -9.26 2.66 -11.91
N CYS A 38 -9.33 2.66 -10.57
CA CYS A 38 -10.55 2.32 -9.82
C CYS A 38 -11.24 3.56 -9.25
N GLY A 39 -12.56 3.46 -9.09
CA GLY A 39 -13.39 4.53 -8.53
C GLY A 39 -13.32 4.67 -7.01
N LYS A 40 -14.08 5.65 -6.50
CA LYS A 40 -14.11 6.12 -5.09
C LYS A 40 -14.17 5.01 -4.04
N ILE A 41 -14.94 3.94 -4.29
CA ILE A 41 -15.09 2.83 -3.33
C ILE A 41 -13.74 2.18 -3.02
N PHE A 42 -12.85 2.05 -4.01
CA PHE A 42 -11.53 1.46 -3.80
C PHE A 42 -10.61 2.42 -3.03
N HIS A 43 -10.64 3.72 -3.36
CA HIS A 43 -9.87 4.74 -2.63
C HIS A 43 -10.27 4.81 -1.16
N LEU A 44 -11.56 4.69 -0.84
CA LEU A 44 -12.03 4.64 0.56
C LEU A 44 -11.43 3.44 1.34
N GLN A 45 -11.22 2.31 0.66
CA GLN A 45 -10.61 1.13 1.30
C GLN A 45 -9.12 1.33 1.56
N ILE A 46 -8.40 2.01 0.67
CA ILE A 46 -6.98 2.33 0.86
C ILE A 46 -6.80 3.42 1.93
N ALA A 47 -7.66 4.45 1.91
CA ALA A 47 -7.64 5.51 2.91
C ALA A 47 -8.06 5.04 4.32
N HIS A 48 -8.53 3.79 4.46
CA HIS A 48 -8.91 3.24 5.75
C HIS A 48 -7.73 3.21 6.72
N LYS A 49 -7.90 3.75 7.93
CA LYS A 49 -6.83 3.92 8.93
C LYS A 49 -6.05 2.62 9.20
N ASP A 50 -6.75 1.48 9.28
CA ASP A 50 -6.11 0.19 9.50
C ASP A 50 -5.21 -0.22 8.33
N PHE A 51 -5.65 0.01 7.08
CA PHE A 51 -4.81 -0.29 5.92
C PHE A 51 -3.55 0.59 5.90
N LEU A 52 -3.71 1.88 6.18
CA LEU A 52 -2.58 2.81 6.26
C LEU A 52 -1.59 2.43 7.38
N LYS A 53 -2.10 1.89 8.50
CA LYS A 53 -1.25 1.40 9.60
C LYS A 53 -0.45 0.16 9.17
N GLU A 54 -1.09 -0.79 8.48
CA GLU A 54 -0.42 -1.96 7.90
C GLU A 54 0.67 -1.54 6.91
N LEU A 55 0.34 -0.61 6.01
CA LEU A 55 1.26 -0.10 5.00
C LEU A 55 2.48 0.62 5.63
N LYS A 56 2.28 1.43 6.67
CA LYS A 56 3.37 2.02 7.47
C LYS A 56 4.19 0.95 8.19
N GLY A 57 3.55 -0.13 8.63
CA GLY A 57 4.20 -1.27 9.25
C GLY A 57 5.23 -1.92 8.34
N VAL A 58 4.98 -1.99 7.03
CA VAL A 58 5.92 -2.54 6.03
C VAL A 58 7.26 -1.81 6.08
N ILE A 59 7.24 -0.49 6.20
CA ILE A 59 8.45 0.35 6.27
C ILE A 59 8.92 0.63 7.70
N GLY A 60 8.34 -0.07 8.68
CA GLY A 60 8.74 0.07 10.07
C GLY A 60 10.22 -0.33 10.27
N PRO A 61 10.92 0.27 11.26
CA PRO A 61 12.34 0.02 11.49
C PRO A 61 12.66 -1.47 11.76
N LYS A 62 11.67 -2.24 12.22
CA LYS A 62 11.80 -3.69 12.42
C LYS A 62 12.04 -4.49 11.14
N ASN A 63 11.57 -3.99 9.99
CA ASN A 63 11.64 -4.73 8.73
C ASN A 63 12.86 -4.36 7.88
N ASN A 64 13.55 -3.26 8.19
CA ASN A 64 14.71 -2.76 7.43
C ASN A 64 14.50 -2.80 5.89
N PRO A 65 13.46 -2.12 5.36
CA PRO A 65 13.11 -2.18 3.95
C PRO A 65 14.21 -1.55 3.06
N PRO A 66 14.35 -1.99 1.80
CA PRO A 66 15.15 -1.27 0.80
C PRO A 66 14.60 0.14 0.56
N ALA A 67 15.48 1.11 0.30
CA ALA A 67 15.11 2.52 0.08
C ALA A 67 14.02 2.72 -0.98
N LEU A 68 14.10 1.98 -2.10
CA LEU A 68 13.07 2.02 -3.16
C LEU A 68 11.68 1.64 -2.64
N ILE A 69 11.58 0.65 -1.76
CA ILE A 69 10.30 0.25 -1.16
C ILE A 69 9.80 1.34 -0.21
N GLN A 70 10.71 1.92 0.57
CA GLN A 70 10.40 3.01 1.48
C GLN A 70 9.82 4.23 0.75
N GLU A 71 10.48 4.69 -0.31
CA GLU A 71 10.03 5.82 -1.11
C GLU A 71 8.65 5.58 -1.73
N ARG A 72 8.44 4.38 -2.30
CA ARG A 72 7.15 4.05 -2.91
C ARG A 72 6.02 4.03 -1.89
N VAL A 73 6.22 3.40 -0.73
CA VAL A 73 5.22 3.39 0.35
C VAL A 73 4.91 4.82 0.84
N LEU A 74 5.93 5.66 1.03
CA LEU A 74 5.73 7.05 1.41
C LEU A 74 4.95 7.83 0.35
N GLY A 75 5.28 7.62 -0.94
CA GLY A 75 4.57 8.21 -2.07
C GLY A 75 3.10 7.81 -2.10
N MET A 76 2.79 6.53 -1.86
CA MET A 76 1.41 6.05 -1.76
C MET A 76 0.63 6.74 -0.63
N ILE A 77 1.22 6.81 0.57
CA ILE A 77 0.60 7.48 1.72
C ILE A 77 0.33 8.96 1.42
N GLN A 78 1.24 9.62 0.70
CA GLN A 78 1.08 11.03 0.31
C GLN A 78 -0.04 11.23 -0.72
N VAL A 79 -0.14 10.35 -1.72
CA VAL A 79 -1.22 10.38 -2.72
C VAL A 79 -2.59 10.24 -2.05
N GLU A 80 -2.73 9.33 -1.08
CA GLU A 80 -3.98 9.14 -0.35
C GLU A 80 -4.39 10.37 0.46
N LYS A 81 -3.43 11.04 1.12
CA LYS A 81 -3.71 12.32 1.80
C LYS A 81 -4.25 13.36 0.81
N ASN A 82 -3.68 13.43 -0.39
CA ASN A 82 -4.12 14.37 -1.41
C ASN A 82 -5.50 14.01 -1.98
N ILE A 83 -5.85 12.72 -2.09
CA ILE A 83 -7.19 12.28 -2.51
C ILE A 83 -8.23 12.64 -1.43
N GLN A 84 -7.91 12.44 -0.14
CA GLN A 84 -8.79 12.85 0.96
C GLN A 84 -9.05 14.36 0.96
N LEU A 85 -8.01 15.17 0.72
CA LEU A 85 -8.10 16.63 0.69
C LEU A 85 -8.88 17.21 -0.51
N LYS A 86 -8.98 16.47 -1.62
CA LYS A 86 -9.76 16.91 -2.80
C LYS A 86 -11.23 16.49 -2.77
N ASN A 87 -11.66 15.76 -1.73
CA ASN A 87 -13.04 15.29 -1.56
C ASN A 87 -13.78 16.00 -0.41
N PHE A 88 -13.20 17.06 0.14
CA PHE A 88 -13.82 18.06 1.02
C PHE A 88 -13.60 19.46 0.41
#